data_AF-A0ABD0YD60-F1
#
_entry.id   AF-A0ABD0YD60-F1
#
_cell.length_a   1.000
_cell.length_b   1.000
_cell.length_c   1.000
_cell.angle_alpha   90.00
_cell.angle_beta   90.00
_cell.angle_gamma   90.00
#
_symmetry.space_group_name_H-M   'P 1'
#
loop_
_entity.id
_entity.type
_entity.pdbx_description
1 polymer ?
#
loop_
_entity_poly.entity_id
_entity_poly.type
_entity_poly.pdbx_seq_one_letter_code
_entity_poly.pdbx_strand_id
1 'polypeptide(L)'
;MTLISARDLSLVVVATCLVLWLYLRHKFSYWKERGVPYEKPHILFGNMKDVFLLRKTESQVMDRLYKEFKGHPYFGVYYLWRPVLVVTDTDLIKAFYSIINKDK
;
A
#
# COMPACT_ATOMS: atom_id res chain seq x y z
N MET A 1 32.87 -31.87 -5.13
CA MET A 1 31.51 -31.31 -4.96
C MET A 1 31.58 -30.27 -3.84
N THR A 2 31.97 -29.03 -4.16
CA THR A 2 32.06 -27.95 -3.16
C THR A 2 30.65 -27.44 -2.88
N LEU A 3 30.10 -27.86 -1.74
CA LEU A 3 28.86 -27.34 -1.19
C LEU A 3 29.08 -25.87 -0.83
N ILE A 4 28.65 -24.97 -1.73
CA ILE A 4 28.33 -23.53 -1.55
C ILE A 4 29.18 -22.81 -0.47
N SER A 5 30.16 -22.00 -0.90
CA SER A 5 30.99 -21.24 0.04
C SER A 5 30.20 -20.10 0.71
N ALA A 6 30.66 -19.62 1.87
CA ALA A 6 30.03 -18.49 2.58
C ALA A 6 29.91 -17.22 1.72
N ARG A 7 30.83 -17.03 0.75
CA ARG A 7 30.78 -15.97 -0.26
C ARG A 7 29.60 -16.14 -1.21
N ASP A 8 29.33 -17.38 -1.63
CA ASP A 8 28.24 -17.66 -2.55
C ASP A 8 26.89 -17.46 -1.86
N LEU A 9 26.79 -17.82 -0.56
CA LEU A 9 25.61 -17.55 0.26
C LEU A 9 25.36 -16.05 0.44
N SER A 10 26.39 -15.24 0.71
CA SER A 10 26.24 -13.80 0.88
C SER A 10 25.80 -13.11 -0.42
N LEU A 11 26.33 -13.52 -1.57
CA LEU A 11 25.89 -13.03 -2.87
C LEU A 11 24.42 -13.34 -3.15
N VAL A 12 23.96 -14.56 -2.83
CA VAL A 12 22.55 -14.95 -2.99
C VAL A 12 21.64 -14.11 -2.09
N VAL A 13 22.03 -13.87 -0.83
CA VAL A 13 21.26 -13.02 0.09
C VAL A 13 21.16 -11.58 -0.42
N VAL A 14 22.28 -10.99 -0.84
CA VAL A 14 22.29 -9.62 -1.39
C VAL A 14 21.44 -9.51 -2.65
N ALA A 15 21.58 -10.46 -3.58
CA ALA A 15 20.79 -10.49 -4.80
C ALA A 15 19.28 -10.62 -4.49
N THR A 16 18.92 -11.50 -3.56
CA THR A 16 17.53 -11.70 -3.12
C THR A 16 16.96 -10.43 -2.50
N CYS A 17 17.70 -9.79 -1.59
CA CYS A 17 17.30 -8.52 -0.97
C CYS A 17 17.11 -7.41 -2.02
N LEU A 18 18.01 -7.32 -3.01
CA LEU A 18 17.90 -6.34 -4.09
C LEU A 18 16.66 -6.56 -4.95
N VAL A 19 16.41 -7.80 -5.37
CA VAL A 19 15.23 -8.18 -6.15
C VAL A 19 13.96 -7.87 -5.37
N LEU A 20 13.90 -8.24 -4.09
CA LEU A 20 12.77 -7.93 -3.21
C LEU A 20 12.56 -6.42 -3.07
N TRP A 21 13.63 -5.64 -2.90
CA TRP A 21 13.54 -4.19 -2.79
C TRP A 21 13.02 -3.55 -4.08
N LEU A 22 13.51 -3.96 -5.25
CA LEU A 22 13.04 -3.49 -6.55
C LEU A 22 11.57 -3.86 -6.77
N TYR A 23 11.18 -5.10 -6.43
CA TYR A 23 9.80 -5.56 -6.52
C TYR A 23 8.86 -4.74 -5.65
N LEU A 24 9.21 -4.52 -4.38
CA LEU A 24 8.41 -3.70 -3.46
C LEU A 24 8.32 -2.24 -3.93
N ARG A 25 9.43 -1.68 -4.43
CA ARG A 25 9.45 -0.32 -5.00
C ARG A 25 8.47 -0.19 -6.18
N HIS A 26 8.42 -1.19 -7.06
CA HIS A 26 7.49 -1.23 -8.17
C HIS A 26 6.04 -1.43 -7.71
N LYS A 27 5.78 -2.26 -6.69
CA LYS A 27 4.42 -2.38 -6.12
C LYS A 27 3.92 -1.06 -5.53
N PHE A 28 4.80 -0.32 -4.86
CA PHE A 28 4.46 0.97 -4.25
C PHE A 28 4.48 2.17 -5.22
N SER A 29 4.72 1.97 -6.52
CA SER A 29 4.55 3.01 -7.54
C SER A 29 3.14 3.07 -8.13
N TYR A 30 2.27 2.10 -7.82
CA TYR A 30 0.93 1.97 -8.40
C TYR A 30 0.11 3.28 -8.41
N TRP A 31 0.00 3.98 -7.27
CA TRP A 31 -0.75 5.23 -7.19
C TRP A 31 -0.04 6.40 -7.85
N LYS A 32 1.28 6.47 -7.71
CA LYS A 32 2.12 7.48 -8.35
C LYS A 32 1.97 7.45 -9.87
N GLU A 33 2.02 6.27 -10.47
CA GLU A 33 1.89 6.05 -11.91
C GLU A 33 0.50 6.45 -12.44
N ARG A 34 -0.51 6.47 -11.59
CA ARG A 34 -1.90 6.83 -11.92
C ARG A 34 -2.25 8.28 -11.59
N GLY A 35 -1.29 9.06 -11.06
CA GLY A 35 -1.54 10.43 -10.63
C GLY A 35 -2.56 10.55 -9.49
N VAL A 36 -2.78 9.50 -8.71
CA VAL A 36 -3.70 9.51 -7.58
C VAL A 36 -2.95 10.01 -6.34
N PRO A 37 -3.44 11.04 -5.62
CA PRO A 37 -2.88 11.43 -4.33
C PRO A 37 -2.84 10.25 -3.38
N TYR A 38 -1.72 9.99 -2.70
CA TYR A 38 -1.58 8.81 -1.86
C TYR A 38 -0.61 9.04 -0.70
N GLU A 39 -0.82 8.32 0.40
CA GLU A 39 0.12 8.35 1.52
C GLU A 39 1.28 7.41 1.26
N LYS A 40 2.51 7.90 1.49
CA LYS A 40 3.72 7.10 1.25
C LYS A 40 3.73 5.88 2.18
N PRO A 41 3.76 4.64 1.64
CA PRO A 41 3.66 3.45 2.48
C PRO A 41 4.96 3.13 3.21
N HIS A 42 4.83 2.49 4.38
CA HIS A 42 5.93 1.76 4.99
C HIS A 42 6.24 0.50 4.17
N ILE A 43 7.53 0.22 3.98
CA ILE A 43 7.98 -0.84 3.05
C ILE A 43 7.41 -2.24 3.36
N LEU A 44 7.23 -2.56 4.65
CA LEU A 44 6.68 -3.85 5.09
C LEU A 44 5.17 -3.82 5.38
N PHE A 45 4.67 -2.70 5.93
CA PHE A 45 3.35 -2.68 6.56
C PHE A 45 2.33 -1.82 5.80
N GLY A 46 2.73 -1.22 4.67
CA GLY A 46 1.92 -0.23 3.98
C GLY A 46 1.63 0.97 4.88
N ASN A 47 0.41 1.50 4.80
CA ASN A 47 -0.04 2.61 5.64
C ASN A 47 -0.62 2.16 7.00
N MET A 48 -0.65 0.84 7.25
CA MET A 48 -1.23 0.22 8.44
C MET A 48 -0.23 -0.16 9.52
N LYS A 49 1.00 0.39 9.46
CA LYS A 49 2.07 0.09 10.43
C LYS A 49 1.61 0.21 11.88
N ASP A 50 0.95 1.30 12.24
CA ASP A 50 0.51 1.53 13.62
C ASP A 50 -0.59 0.56 14.07
N VAL A 51 -1.38 0.01 13.13
CA VAL A 51 -2.38 -1.02 13.40
C VAL A 51 -1.70 -2.36 13.68
N PHE A 52 -0.76 -2.76 12.82
CA PHE A 52 0.01 -4.01 13.02
C PHE A 52 0.88 -3.98 14.28
N LEU A 53 1.37 -2.80 14.68
CA LEU A 53 2.13 -2.62 15.91
C LEU A 53 1.24 -2.43 17.15
N LEU A 54 -0.09 -2.56 17.01
CA LEU A 54 -1.07 -2.39 18.08
C LEU A 54 -1.00 -1.03 18.79
N ARG A 55 -0.51 0.00 18.08
CA ARG A 55 -0.35 1.37 18.60
C ARG A 55 -1.61 2.21 18.37
N LYS A 56 -2.36 1.90 17.32
CA LYS A 56 -3.60 2.59 16.94
C LYS A 56 -4.61 1.59 16.39
N THR A 57 -5.89 1.91 16.50
CA THR A 57 -6.93 1.17 15.77
C THR A 57 -6.92 1.57 14.28
N GLU A 58 -7.49 0.72 13.43
CA GLU A 58 -7.66 1.02 12.01
C GLU A 58 -8.47 2.32 11.81
N SER A 59 -9.52 2.52 12.61
CA SER A 59 -10.35 3.73 12.57
C SER A 59 -9.52 5.00 12.86
N GLN A 60 -8.63 4.98 13.87
CA GLN A 60 -7.76 6.12 14.17
C GLN A 60 -6.78 6.43 13.02
N VAL A 61 -6.25 5.39 12.37
CA VAL A 61 -5.37 5.56 11.20
C VAL A 61 -6.15 6.13 10.02
N MET A 62 -7.36 5.62 9.77
CA MET A 62 -8.23 6.10 8.70
C MET A 62 -8.72 7.53 8.92
N ASP A 63 -9.10 7.90 10.14
CA ASP A 63 -9.49 9.27 10.49
C ASP A 63 -8.34 10.27 10.24
N ARG A 64 -7.11 9.91 10.63
CA ARG A 64 -5.92 10.73 10.32
C ARG A 64 -5.75 10.91 8.81
N LEU A 65 -5.80 9.82 8.05
CA LEU A 65 -5.61 9.86 6.59
C LEU A 65 -6.73 10.66 5.91
N TYR A 66 -7.98 10.48 6.34
CA TYR A 66 -9.11 11.26 5.85
C TYR A 66 -8.92 12.77 6.07
N LYS A 67 -8.43 13.16 7.24
CA LYS A 67 -8.12 14.56 7.56
C LYS A 67 -6.98 15.11 6.73
N GLU A 68 -5.95 14.31 6.50
CA GLU A 68 -4.77 14.67 5.70
C GLU A 68 -5.11 14.88 4.21
N PHE A 69 -5.94 14.01 3.64
CA PHE A 69 -6.37 14.08 2.25
C PHE A 69 -7.69 14.84 2.06
N LYS A 70 -8.14 15.59 3.07
CA LYS A 70 -9.39 16.35 3.02
C LYS A 70 -9.36 17.33 1.83
N GLY A 71 -10.40 17.27 1.01
CA GLY A 71 -10.53 18.09 -0.21
C GLY A 71 -10.16 17.36 -1.49
N HIS A 72 -9.49 16.21 -1.41
CA HIS A 72 -9.42 15.28 -2.54
C HIS A 72 -10.67 14.38 -2.55
N PRO A 73 -11.25 14.08 -3.73
CA PRO A 73 -12.44 13.21 -3.84
C PRO A 73 -12.13 11.71 -3.62
N TYR A 74 -10.85 11.36 -3.70
CA TYR A 74 -10.31 10.05 -3.39
C TYR A 74 -8.80 10.15 -3.13
N PHE A 75 -8.25 9.16 -2.45
CA PHE A 75 -6.81 9.00 -2.26
C PHE A 75 -6.43 7.52 -2.17
N GLY A 76 -5.17 7.24 -2.48
CA GLY A 76 -4.60 5.91 -2.43
C GLY A 76 -3.96 5.60 -1.08
N VAL A 77 -4.15 4.38 -0.60
CA VAL A 77 -3.38 3.80 0.50
C VAL A 77 -2.91 2.40 0.11
N TYR A 78 -2.11 1.79 0.95
CA TYR A 78 -1.62 0.43 0.84
C TYR A 78 -1.91 -0.33 2.12
N TYR A 79 -2.70 -1.39 2.00
CA TYR A 79 -2.85 -2.40 3.03
C TYR A 79 -1.78 -3.45 2.78
N LEU A 80 -0.71 -3.42 3.59
CA LEU A 80 0.53 -4.15 3.29
C LEU A 80 1.05 -3.77 1.89
N TRP A 81 1.01 -4.71 0.94
CA TRP A 81 1.45 -4.53 -0.45
C TRP A 81 0.30 -4.36 -1.44
N ARG A 82 -0.95 -4.29 -0.96
CA ARG A 82 -2.15 -4.15 -1.80
C ARG A 82 -2.55 -2.67 -1.90
N PRO A 83 -2.62 -2.07 -3.10
CA PRO A 83 -3.18 -0.74 -3.25
C PRO A 83 -4.69 -0.76 -2.94
N VAL A 84 -5.16 0.20 -2.14
CA VAL A 84 -6.57 0.39 -1.79
C VAL A 84 -6.94 1.83 -2.08
N LEU A 85 -8.03 2.04 -2.84
CA LEU A 85 -8.58 3.35 -3.11
C LEU A 85 -9.56 3.71 -1.99
N VAL A 86 -9.35 4.85 -1.34
CA VAL A 86 -10.28 5.41 -0.38
C VAL A 86 -11.04 6.53 -1.09
N VAL A 87 -12.35 6.38 -1.19
CA VAL A 87 -13.24 7.37 -1.80
C VAL A 87 -13.87 8.21 -0.68
N THR A 88 -13.79 9.53 -0.83
CA THR A 88 -14.27 10.51 0.16
C THR A 88 -15.42 11.36 -0.40
N ASP A 89 -15.52 11.46 -1.72
CA ASP A 89 -16.61 12.15 -2.39
C ASP A 89 -17.91 11.34 -2.36
N THR A 90 -18.99 12.00 -1.94
CA THR A 90 -20.28 11.32 -1.72
C THR A 90 -20.91 10.88 -3.04
N ASP A 91 -20.74 11.66 -4.11
CA ASP A 91 -21.35 11.34 -5.40
C ASP A 91 -20.58 10.20 -6.09
N LEU A 92 -19.26 10.14 -5.93
CA LEU A 92 -18.47 8.97 -6.32
C LEU A 92 -18.89 7.71 -5.55
N ILE A 93 -19.11 7.79 -4.23
CA ILE A 93 -19.56 6.65 -3.43
C ILE A 93 -20.91 6.12 -3.95
N LYS A 94 -21.87 7.01 -4.23
CA LYS A 94 -23.17 6.63 -4.81
C LYS A 94 -23.01 5.98 -6.18
N ALA A 95 -22.14 6.52 -7.03
CA ALA A 95 -21.86 5.97 -8.34
C ALA A 95 -21.23 4.57 -8.26
N PHE A 96 -20.26 4.35 -7.36
CA PHE A 96 -19.71 3.02 -7.12
C PHE A 96 -20.78 2.05 -6.59
N TYR A 97 -21.61 2.49 -5.65
CA TYR A 97 -22.67 1.67 -5.09
C TYR A 97 -23.70 1.25 -6.14
N SER A 98 -24.07 2.15 -7.07
CA SER A 98 -25.02 1.83 -8.14
C SER A 98 -24.44 0.83 -9.14
N ILE A 99 -23.15 0.93 -9.46
CA ILE A 99 -22.45 -0.01 -10.35
C ILE A 99 -22.39 -1.41 -9.70
N ILE A 100 -21.99 -1.50 -8.42
CA ILE A 100 -21.80 -2.77 -7.73
C ILE A 100 -23.13 -3.52 -7.52
N ASN A 101 -24.24 -2.81 -7.34
CA ASN A 101 -25.56 -3.41 -7.11
C ASN A 101 -26.42 -3.49 -8.37
N LYS A 102 -25.86 -3.22 -9.56
CA LYS A 102 -26.63 -3.24 -10.82
C LYS A 102 -27.08 -4.64 -11.23
N ASP A 103 -26.34 -5.67 -10.83
CA ASP A 103 -26.56 -7.08 -11.21
C ASP A 103 -27.08 -7.96 -10.05
N LYS A 104 -27.49 -7.35 -8.94
CA LYS A 104 -28.19 -8.01 -7.82
C LYS A 104 -29.67 -7.68 -7.87
#